data_AF-A0ABD5S265-F1
#
_entry.id   AF-A0ABD5S265-F1
#
_cell.length_a   1.000
_cell.length_b   1.000
_cell.length_c   1.000
_cell.angle_alpha   90.00
_cell.angle_beta   90.00
_cell.angle_gamma   90.00
#
_symmetry.space_group_name_H-M   'P 1'
#
loop_
_entity.id
_entity.type
_entity.pdbx_description
1 polymer ?
#
loop_
_entity_poly.entity_id
_entity_poly.type
_entity_poly.pdbx_seq_one_letter_code
_entity_poly.pdbx_strand_id
1 'polypeptide(L)'
;MGTKTVEDGSTAKVDSTAATGGDSTESVGIEKDDLFHVLQNQRRRRVLNYLRTAEGSVDMRDLAEQVAAWENEKEATAITSEERQRAYIALYQSHLPKLDGMGVVEYDQDRGTVERTALADEFDPYLDVDGEGGADARGGETATTDAT
;
A
#
# COMPACT_ATOMS: atom_id res chain seq x y z
N MET A 1 -26.07 -11.24 -64.04
CA MET A 1 -26.22 -12.11 -62.85
C MET A 1 -25.15 -11.76 -61.84
N GLY A 2 -25.49 -10.97 -60.81
CA GLY A 2 -24.62 -10.73 -59.65
C GLY A 2 -25.38 -11.16 -58.41
N THR A 3 -24.83 -12.11 -57.66
CA THR A 3 -25.49 -12.76 -56.52
C THR A 3 -25.46 -11.87 -55.28
N LYS A 4 -26.58 -11.98 -54.56
CA LYS A 4 -27.04 -11.20 -53.42
C LYS A 4 -26.19 -11.43 -52.17
N THR A 5 -25.82 -10.32 -51.53
CA THR A 5 -25.27 -10.23 -50.17
C THR A 5 -26.25 -10.77 -49.13
N VAL A 6 -25.74 -11.60 -48.22
CA VAL A 6 -26.30 -11.86 -46.89
C VAL A 6 -25.13 -11.93 -45.93
N GLU A 7 -25.14 -11.12 -44.86
CA GLU A 7 -24.75 -11.52 -43.50
C GLU A 7 -25.55 -10.65 -42.52
N ASP A 8 -26.38 -11.33 -41.74
CA ASP A 8 -27.12 -10.84 -40.58
C ASP A 8 -26.22 -11.05 -39.35
N GLY A 9 -26.19 -10.07 -38.44
CA GLY A 9 -25.25 -10.09 -37.32
C GLY A 9 -25.60 -9.12 -36.20
N SER A 10 -26.74 -9.37 -35.57
CA SER A 10 -27.00 -9.38 -34.11
C SER A 10 -26.60 -8.19 -33.21
N THR A 11 -27.45 -8.02 -32.20
CA THR A 11 -27.73 -6.84 -31.38
C THR A 11 -26.89 -6.67 -30.12
N ALA A 12 -26.88 -5.41 -29.65
CA ALA A 12 -26.84 -4.93 -28.26
C ALA A 12 -25.46 -4.71 -27.60
N LYS A 13 -25.23 -3.47 -27.16
CA LYS A 13 -24.88 -3.12 -25.77
C LYS A 13 -24.98 -1.60 -25.56
N VAL A 14 -26.09 -1.18 -24.96
CA VAL A 14 -26.29 -0.66 -23.59
C VAL A 14 -25.92 0.81 -23.40
N ASP A 15 -26.94 1.49 -22.91
CA ASP A 15 -27.10 2.92 -22.68
C ASP A 15 -25.98 3.57 -21.86
N SER A 16 -25.81 4.84 -22.23
CA SER A 16 -25.13 5.88 -21.46
C SER A 16 -25.81 6.10 -20.11
N THR A 17 -24.99 6.19 -19.07
CA THR A 17 -25.32 7.04 -17.92
C THR A 17 -24.05 7.71 -17.43
N ALA A 18 -23.63 8.74 -18.18
CA ALA A 18 -22.73 9.78 -17.69
C ALA A 18 -23.61 10.91 -17.15
N ALA A 19 -23.80 10.95 -15.84
CA ALA A 19 -24.24 12.14 -15.13
C ALA A 19 -24.07 11.92 -13.62
N THR A 20 -22.96 12.44 -13.07
CA THR A 20 -23.03 13.18 -11.80
C THR A 20 -22.06 14.34 -11.92
N GLY A 21 -22.61 15.53 -12.10
CA GLY A 21 -21.91 16.78 -11.93
C GLY A 21 -22.16 17.32 -10.53
N GLY A 22 -21.09 17.85 -9.93
CA GLY A 22 -21.08 19.05 -9.09
C GLY A 22 -21.61 18.94 -7.68
N ASP A 23 -20.68 18.95 -6.71
CA ASP A 23 -20.71 19.98 -5.68
C ASP A 23 -19.27 20.35 -5.27
N SER A 24 -18.89 21.59 -5.56
CA SER A 24 -17.63 22.16 -5.10
C SER A 24 -17.81 22.61 -3.66
N THR A 25 -17.39 21.75 -2.73
CA THR A 25 -16.99 22.19 -1.40
C THR A 25 -15.50 21.89 -1.28
N GLU A 26 -14.67 22.93 -1.28
CA GLU A 26 -13.24 22.81 -0.99
C GLU A 26 -13.06 22.40 0.48
N SER A 27 -13.25 21.11 0.76
CA SER A 27 -12.67 20.47 1.93
C SER A 27 -11.26 20.05 1.55
N VAL A 28 -10.26 20.64 2.20
CA VAL A 28 -8.87 20.15 2.22
C VAL A 28 -8.85 18.85 3.02
N GLY A 29 -9.47 17.80 2.49
CA GLY A 29 -9.71 16.55 3.17
C GLY A 29 -10.13 15.48 2.17
N ILE A 30 -9.78 14.24 2.44
CA ILE A 30 -10.07 13.12 1.56
C ILE A 30 -11.56 12.74 1.65
N GLU A 31 -12.21 12.49 0.52
CA GLU A 31 -13.59 11.98 0.53
C GLU A 31 -13.64 10.59 1.17
N LYS A 32 -14.73 10.29 1.87
CA LYS A 32 -14.87 8.99 2.58
C LYS A 32 -14.69 7.79 1.66
N ASP A 33 -15.23 7.86 0.45
CA ASP A 33 -15.13 6.75 -0.51
C ASP A 33 -13.69 6.53 -0.95
N ASP A 34 -12.92 7.61 -1.18
CA ASP A 34 -11.48 7.53 -1.48
C ASP A 34 -10.67 6.99 -0.30
N LEU A 35 -10.99 7.45 0.93
CA LEU A 35 -10.38 6.95 2.15
C LEU A 35 -10.58 5.44 2.31
N PHE A 36 -11.82 4.96 2.18
CA PHE A 36 -12.09 3.51 2.24
C PHE A 36 -11.47 2.76 1.05
N HIS A 37 -11.42 3.38 -0.13
CA HIS A 37 -10.78 2.81 -1.30
C HIS A 37 -9.26 2.63 -1.13
N VAL A 38 -8.61 3.46 -0.31
CA VAL A 38 -7.22 3.26 0.14
C VAL A 38 -7.12 2.13 1.15
N LEU A 39 -7.92 2.21 2.22
CA LEU A 39 -7.83 1.34 3.39
C LEU A 39 -8.21 -0.12 3.09
N GLN A 40 -9.05 -0.38 2.10
CA GLN A 40 -9.41 -1.75 1.68
C GLN A 40 -8.18 -2.60 1.27
N ASN A 41 -7.04 -1.98 0.92
CA ASN A 41 -5.83 -2.71 0.57
C ASN A 41 -4.85 -2.80 1.73
N GLN A 42 -4.53 -4.02 2.15
CA GLN A 42 -3.65 -4.28 3.30
C GLN A 42 -2.24 -3.69 3.13
N ARG A 43 -1.66 -3.72 1.93
CA ARG A 43 -0.33 -3.13 1.68
C ARG A 43 -0.34 -1.62 1.80
N ARG A 44 -1.39 -0.94 1.32
CA ARG A 44 -1.55 0.52 1.52
C ARG A 44 -1.65 0.86 3.00
N ARG A 45 -2.42 0.11 3.80
CA ARG A 45 -2.46 0.28 5.25
C ARG A 45 -1.10 0.09 5.90
N ARG A 46 -0.37 -0.97 5.54
CA ARG A 46 1.00 -1.22 6.03
C ARG A 46 1.94 -0.06 5.70
N VAL A 47 1.92 0.45 4.46
CA VAL A 47 2.73 1.62 4.07
C VAL A 47 2.42 2.83 4.95
N LEU A 48 1.15 3.16 5.15
CA LEU A 48 0.78 4.31 5.99
C LEU A 48 1.18 4.10 7.46
N ASN A 49 1.07 2.87 7.97
CA ASN A 49 1.55 2.50 9.30
C ASN A 49 3.06 2.68 9.45
N TYR A 50 3.86 2.26 8.47
CA TYR A 50 5.31 2.46 8.48
C TYR A 50 5.68 3.94 8.49
N LEU A 51 5.05 4.70 7.60
CA LEU A 51 5.32 6.12 7.45
C LEU A 51 4.83 6.97 8.63
N ARG A 52 3.89 6.48 9.44
CA ARG A 52 3.39 7.19 10.63
C ARG A 52 4.49 7.43 11.67
N THR A 53 5.44 6.51 11.79
CA THR A 53 6.55 6.62 12.76
C THR A 53 7.85 7.10 12.14
N ALA A 54 7.88 7.30 10.82
CA ALA A 54 9.06 7.74 10.11
C ALA A 54 9.22 9.26 10.21
N GLU A 55 10.45 9.73 10.42
CA GLU A 55 10.78 11.14 10.38
C GLU A 55 11.27 11.51 8.97
N GLY A 56 10.38 12.08 8.16
CA GLY A 56 10.68 12.55 6.80
C GLY A 56 10.69 11.44 5.74
N SER A 57 11.45 11.67 4.68
CA SER A 57 11.57 10.75 3.54
C SER A 57 12.29 9.44 3.91
N VAL A 58 11.72 8.31 3.48
CA VAL A 58 12.27 6.96 3.65
C VAL A 58 12.67 6.32 2.32
N ASP A 59 13.59 5.35 2.36
CA ASP A 59 13.94 4.56 1.19
C ASP A 59 12.87 3.50 0.90
N MET A 60 12.50 3.38 -0.36
CA MET A 60 11.51 2.42 -0.83
C MET A 60 11.91 0.97 -0.54
N ARG A 61 13.20 0.67 -0.52
CA ARG A 61 13.72 -0.67 -0.21
C ARG A 61 13.45 -1.04 1.24
N ASP A 62 13.69 -0.12 2.16
CA ASP A 62 13.45 -0.33 3.60
C ASP A 62 11.95 -0.47 3.86
N LEU A 63 11.13 0.36 3.22
CA LEU A 63 9.69 0.25 3.24
C LEU A 63 9.21 -1.11 2.70
N ALA A 64 9.75 -1.57 1.57
CA ALA A 64 9.40 -2.87 0.99
C ALA A 64 9.79 -4.05 1.88
N GLU A 65 10.95 -3.96 2.53
CA GLU A 65 11.42 -4.97 3.48
C GLU A 65 10.50 -5.06 4.69
N GLN A 66 10.16 -3.93 5.31
CA GLN A 66 9.26 -3.93 6.47
C GLN A 66 7.84 -4.36 6.11
N VAL A 67 7.33 -3.93 4.94
CA VAL A 67 6.02 -4.40 4.45
C VAL A 67 6.06 -5.92 4.29
N ALA A 68 7.08 -6.48 3.61
CA ALA A 68 7.25 -7.92 3.44
C ALA A 68 7.32 -8.66 4.79
N ALA A 69 7.98 -8.07 5.78
CA ALA A 69 8.04 -8.60 7.15
C ALA A 69 6.65 -8.76 7.77
N TRP A 70 5.83 -7.71 7.70
CA TRP A 70 4.45 -7.76 8.19
C TRP A 70 3.52 -8.65 7.35
N GLU A 71 3.81 -8.90 6.06
CA GLU A 71 2.99 -9.81 5.25
C GLU A 71 3.24 -11.28 5.57
N ASN A 72 4.47 -11.60 5.96
CA ASN A 72 4.91 -12.97 6.20
C ASN A 72 5.02 -13.32 7.69
N GLU A 73 4.65 -12.39 8.58
CA GLU A 73 4.73 -12.54 10.04
C GLU A 73 6.15 -12.94 10.50
N LYS A 74 7.13 -12.22 9.98
CA LYS A 74 8.56 -12.48 10.20
C LYS A 74 9.25 -11.19 10.63
N GLU A 75 10.39 -11.35 11.29
CA GLU A 75 11.36 -10.27 11.48
C GLU A 75 11.95 -9.84 10.12
N ALA A 76 12.28 -8.56 9.96
CA ALA A 76 12.89 -8.02 8.73
C ALA A 76 14.16 -8.79 8.33
N THR A 77 14.97 -9.21 9.30
CA THR A 77 16.20 -9.99 9.08
C THR A 77 15.96 -11.42 8.59
N ALA A 78 14.74 -11.95 8.74
CA ALA A 78 14.35 -13.30 8.33
C ALA A 78 13.64 -13.33 6.97
N ILE A 79 13.49 -12.18 6.30
CA ILE A 79 12.81 -12.08 5.00
C ILE A 79 13.74 -12.54 3.89
N THR A 80 13.20 -13.39 3.02
CA THR A 80 13.92 -13.84 1.84
C THR A 80 13.98 -12.73 0.79
N SER A 81 15.01 -12.78 -0.06
CA SER A 81 15.12 -11.86 -1.19
C SER A 81 13.90 -11.86 -2.11
N GLU A 82 13.23 -13.02 -2.26
CA GLU A 82 12.06 -13.15 -3.11
C GLU A 82 10.81 -12.51 -2.49
N GLU A 83 10.60 -12.66 -1.18
CA GLU A 83 9.53 -11.98 -0.44
C GLU A 83 9.69 -10.46 -0.51
N ARG A 84 10.89 -9.95 -0.25
CA ARG A 84 11.21 -8.52 -0.38
C ARG A 84 10.98 -8.02 -1.81
N GLN A 85 11.42 -8.78 -2.82
CA GLN A 85 11.26 -8.41 -4.23
C GLN A 85 9.78 -8.32 -4.63
N ARG A 86 8.94 -9.26 -4.17
CA ARG A 86 7.49 -9.23 -4.45
C ARG A 86 6.82 -8.01 -3.83
N ALA A 87 7.17 -7.65 -2.59
CA ALA A 87 6.67 -6.44 -1.95
C ALA A 87 7.13 -5.18 -2.70
N TYR A 88 8.42 -5.09 -3.02
CA TYR A 88 8.99 -3.96 -3.76
C TYR A 88 8.28 -3.72 -5.10
N ILE A 89 8.10 -4.76 -5.92
CA ILE A 89 7.42 -4.65 -7.22
C ILE A 89 5.99 -4.13 -7.04
N ALA A 90 5.25 -4.64 -6.05
CA ALA A 90 3.87 -4.21 -5.82
C ALA A 90 3.77 -2.76 -5.32
N LEU A 91 4.69 -2.36 -4.43
CA LEU A 91 4.78 -0.97 -3.99
C LEU A 91 5.07 -0.05 -5.18
N TYR A 92 6.04 -0.42 -6.02
CA TYR A 92 6.43 0.35 -7.20
C TYR A 92 5.30 0.53 -8.20
N GLN A 93 4.62 -0.56 -8.57
CA GLN A 93 3.72 -0.57 -9.71
C GLN A 93 2.29 -0.15 -9.37
N SER A 94 1.86 -0.35 -8.11
CA SER A 94 0.44 -0.23 -7.76
C SER A 94 0.20 0.67 -6.57
N HIS A 95 0.92 0.46 -5.46
CA HIS A 95 0.52 1.07 -4.20
C HIS A 95 1.03 2.50 -4.05
N LEU A 96 2.32 2.74 -4.24
CA LEU A 96 2.90 4.07 -4.09
C LEU A 96 2.40 5.05 -5.16
N PRO A 97 2.33 4.70 -6.47
CA PRO A 97 1.78 5.62 -7.47
C PRO A 97 0.32 6.00 -7.20
N LYS A 98 -0.47 5.08 -6.63
CA LYS A 98 -1.87 5.38 -6.30
C LYS A 98 -1.96 6.32 -5.11
N LEU A 99 -1.18 6.09 -4.05
CA LEU A 99 -1.13 6.95 -2.86
C LEU A 99 -0.62 8.36 -3.20
N ASP A 100 0.41 8.44 -4.03
CA ASP A 100 0.98 9.68 -4.56
C ASP A 100 -0.01 10.45 -5.44
N GLY A 101 -0.70 9.75 -6.35
CA GLY A 101 -1.76 10.35 -7.16
C GLY A 101 -2.97 10.88 -6.38
N MET A 102 -3.11 10.54 -5.10
CA MET A 102 -4.12 11.10 -4.18
C MET A 102 -3.51 12.12 -3.20
N GLY A 103 -2.21 12.39 -3.28
CA GLY A 103 -1.51 13.31 -2.39
C GLY A 103 -1.32 12.81 -0.95
N VAL A 104 -1.50 11.51 -0.71
CA VAL A 104 -1.36 10.89 0.62
C VAL A 104 0.11 10.71 1.00
N VAL A 105 0.95 10.46 0.00
CA VAL A 105 2.41 10.40 0.11
C VAL A 105 3.00 11.18 -1.04
N GLU A 106 4.27 11.57 -0.93
CA GLU A 106 5.08 12.00 -2.06
C GLU A 106 6.00 10.84 -2.43
N TYR A 107 5.87 10.32 -3.65
CA TYR A 107 6.69 9.22 -4.14
C TYR A 107 7.58 9.65 -5.30
N ASP A 108 8.87 9.77 -5.04
CA ASP A 108 9.88 9.96 -6.08
C ASP A 108 10.34 8.60 -6.61
N GLN A 109 9.81 8.22 -7.78
CA GLN A 109 10.14 6.96 -8.46
C GLN A 109 11.59 6.87 -8.91
N ASP A 110 12.18 8.00 -9.34
CA ASP A 110 13.54 8.03 -9.87
C ASP A 110 14.56 7.87 -8.73
N ARG A 111 14.27 8.45 -7.57
CA ARG A 111 15.08 8.34 -6.36
C ARG A 111 14.76 7.12 -5.51
N GLY A 112 13.57 6.54 -5.68
CA GLY A 112 13.10 5.44 -4.84
C GLY A 112 12.83 5.89 -3.41
N THR A 113 12.30 7.08 -3.22
CA THR A 113 12.03 7.65 -1.90
C THR A 113 10.56 7.96 -1.70
N VAL A 114 10.06 7.76 -0.48
CA VAL A 114 8.66 7.99 -0.12
C VAL A 114 8.61 8.89 1.10
N GLU A 115 7.80 9.93 1.05
CA GLU A 115 7.56 10.82 2.19
C GLU A 115 6.06 10.91 2.50
N ARG A 116 5.72 10.98 3.78
CA ARG A 116 4.34 11.13 4.23
C ARG A 116 3.90 12.58 4.09
N THR A 117 2.69 12.82 3.61
CA THR A 117 2.09 14.18 3.62
C THR A 117 1.15 14.36 4.80
N ALA A 118 0.73 15.60 5.05
CA ALA A 118 -0.29 15.91 6.05
C ALA A 118 -1.65 15.23 5.76
N LEU A 119 -1.96 14.90 4.49
CA LEU A 119 -3.21 14.21 4.15
C LEU A 119 -3.25 12.77 4.66
N ALA A 120 -2.09 12.15 4.92
CA ALA A 120 -2.02 10.82 5.51
C ALA A 120 -2.59 10.77 6.94
N ASP A 121 -2.65 11.89 7.65
CA ASP A 121 -3.12 11.96 9.03
C ASP A 121 -4.63 11.67 9.14
N GLU A 122 -5.38 11.94 8.07
CA GLU A 122 -6.81 11.58 7.98
C GLU A 122 -7.05 10.06 8.06
N PHE A 123 -6.04 9.24 7.77
CA PHE A 123 -6.14 7.78 7.80
C PHE A 123 -5.83 7.19 9.18
N ASP A 124 -5.06 7.88 10.01
CA ASP A 124 -4.55 7.36 11.28
C ASP A 124 -5.63 6.81 12.23
N PRO A 125 -6.82 7.43 12.36
CA PRO A 125 -7.90 6.89 13.20
C PRO A 125 -8.40 5.50 12.76
N TYR A 126 -8.10 5.10 11.52
CA TYR A 126 -8.57 3.87 10.89
C TYR A 126 -7.45 2.85 10.63
N LEU A 127 -6.19 3.23 10.89
CA LEU A 127 -5.07 2.31 10.79
C LEU A 127 -4.98 1.52 12.09
N ASP A 128 -5.25 0.22 12.02
CA ASP A 128 -5.09 -0.69 13.15
C ASP A 128 -3.65 -0.56 13.71
N VAL A 129 -3.54 -0.41 15.03
CA VAL A 129 -2.30 -0.57 15.79
C VAL A 129 -1.96 -2.06 15.90
N ASP A 130 -1.82 -2.73 14.76
CA ASP A 130 -1.33 -4.10 14.72
C ASP A 130 0.21 -4.03 14.75
N GLY A 131 0.75 -3.88 15.96
CA GLY A 131 2.18 -3.69 16.17
C GLY A 131 2.60 -3.70 17.63
N GLU A 132 2.12 -4.68 18.43
CA GLU A 132 2.92 -5.13 19.57
C GLU A 132 4.18 -5.83 19.00
N GLY A 133 5.17 -5.01 18.64
CA GLY A 133 6.51 -5.47 18.29
C GLY A 133 7.15 -6.09 19.52
N GLY A 134 7.65 -7.32 19.36
CA GLY A 134 8.39 -8.05 20.38
C GLY A 134 9.58 -7.26 20.90
N ALA A 135 9.41 -6.66 22.08
CA ALA A 135 10.49 -6.13 22.89
C ALA A 135 10.82 -7.13 24.00
N ASP A 136 11.31 -8.32 23.65
CA ASP A 136 11.99 -9.21 24.60
C ASP A 136 13.27 -9.77 23.98
N ALA A 137 14.12 -8.85 23.56
CA ALA A 137 15.56 -9.09 23.52
C ALA A 137 16.09 -9.09 24.96
N ARG A 138 16.01 -10.24 25.64
CA ARG A 138 16.95 -10.58 26.73
C ARG A 138 17.67 -11.88 26.40
N GLY A 139 18.77 -11.71 25.67
CA GLY A 139 19.87 -12.65 25.68
C GLY A 139 20.43 -12.81 27.10
N GLY A 140 20.78 -14.05 27.43
CA GLY A 140 21.31 -14.44 28.73
C GLY A 140 21.53 -15.94 28.78
N GLU A 141 22.24 -16.46 27.77
CA GLU A 141 22.90 -17.75 27.81
C GLU A 141 23.76 -17.83 29.09
N THR A 142 23.41 -18.73 30.01
CA THR A 142 24.37 -19.22 31.02
C THR A 142 24.48 -20.72 30.87
N ALA A 143 25.68 -21.12 30.49
CA ALA A 143 26.09 -22.47 30.17
C ALA A 143 25.77 -23.50 31.27
N THR A 144 25.29 -24.65 30.81
CA THR A 144 25.46 -25.96 31.44
C THR A 144 26.95 -26.31 31.49
N THR A 145 27.46 -26.62 32.68
CA THR A 145 28.56 -27.56 33.02
C THR A 145 28.74 -27.49 34.54
N ASP A 146 29.04 -28.51 35.34
CA ASP A 146 29.16 -29.95 35.25
C ASP A 146 29.28 -30.45 36.72
N ALA A 147 29.17 -31.75 36.94
CA ALA A 147 29.12 -32.49 38.19
C ALA A 147 30.20 -32.22 39.26
N THR A 148 29.84 -32.43 40.53
CA THR A 148 30.51 -33.38 41.47
C THR A 148 29.60 -33.61 42.68
#